data_AF-A0A7S4C2R6-F1
#
_entry.id   AF-A0A7S4C2R6-F1
#
_cell.length_a   1.000
_cell.length_b   1.000
_cell.length_c   1.000
_cell.angle_alpha   90.00
_cell.angle_beta   90.00
_cell.angle_gamma   90.00
#
_symmetry.space_group_name_H-M   'P 1'
#
loop_
_entity.id
_entity.type
_entity.pdbx_description
1 polymer ?
#
loop_
_entity_poly.entity_id
_entity_poly.type
_entity_poly.pdbx_seq_one_letter_code
_entity_poly.pdbx_strand_id
1 'polypeptide(L)'
;RERARRTSERPGLWIAEVSKVKAKLDELAASPTAQNASVAQRCDMFRLQAQVAMDLFESQGDHIGGGESGKLAFTAESASLITRPLLTAVNEAECVGVNEVDRASIDIERLSDLRLQLAEAYELAGQNSSDTGQQHDFTVAAFKQLVSALVAGSLSARERLPAMVSSLRHCPSFWDEAGAALDRVPLHLFLRWATQ
;
A
#
# COMPACT_ATOMS: atom_id res chain seq x y z
N ARG A 1 0.59 6.39 19.16
CA ARG A 1 0.81 6.75 20.60
C ARG A 1 0.15 5.73 21.53
N GLU A 2 -1.16 5.48 21.46
CA GLU A 2 -1.80 4.41 22.25
C GLU A 2 -1.29 2.99 21.88
N ARG A 3 -1.03 2.74 20.59
CA ARG A 3 -0.39 1.52 20.08
C ARG A 3 0.93 1.19 20.79
N ALA A 4 1.87 2.13 20.81
CA ALA A 4 3.17 1.97 21.48
C ALA A 4 3.06 1.73 22.99
N ARG A 5 1.97 2.20 23.63
CA ARG A 5 1.70 2.00 25.05
C ARG A 5 1.12 0.61 25.35
N ARG A 6 0.27 0.08 24.47
CA ARG A 6 -0.40 -1.22 24.67
C ARG A 6 0.45 -2.41 24.24
N THR A 7 1.28 -2.27 23.21
CA THR A 7 2.23 -3.31 22.78
C THR A 7 3.31 -3.57 23.83
N SER A 8 3.71 -2.56 24.63
CA SER A 8 4.69 -2.73 25.70
C SER A 8 4.12 -3.35 26.99
N GLU A 9 2.83 -3.15 27.28
CA GLU A 9 2.23 -3.58 28.56
C GLU A 9 1.50 -4.93 28.47
N ARG A 10 0.74 -5.20 27.40
CA ARG A 10 -0.07 -6.43 27.23
C ARG A 10 -0.27 -6.79 25.74
N PRO A 11 0.77 -7.31 25.08
CA PRO A 11 0.75 -7.54 23.64
C PRO A 11 -0.36 -8.49 23.13
N GLY A 12 -0.66 -9.55 23.88
CA GLY A 12 -1.73 -10.49 23.52
C GLY A 12 -3.14 -9.87 23.54
N LEU A 13 -3.39 -8.88 24.39
CA LEU A 13 -4.69 -8.18 24.43
C LEU A 13 -4.84 -7.23 23.24
N TRP A 14 -3.76 -6.55 22.84
CA TRP A 14 -3.75 -5.69 21.66
C TRP A 14 -4.06 -6.48 20.38
N ILE A 15 -3.36 -7.60 20.16
CA ILE A 15 -3.60 -8.46 19.00
C ILE A 15 -5.07 -8.93 18.96
N ALA A 16 -5.62 -9.37 20.10
CA ALA A 16 -7.02 -9.78 20.18
C ALA A 16 -8.01 -8.63 19.88
N GLU A 17 -7.74 -7.41 20.36
CA GLU A 17 -8.56 -6.23 20.07
C GLU A 17 -8.52 -5.87 18.58
N VAL A 18 -7.33 -5.77 18.01
CA VAL A 18 -7.15 -5.44 16.59
C VAL A 18 -7.73 -6.53 15.68
N SER A 19 -7.65 -7.80 16.07
CA SER A 19 -8.27 -8.91 15.32
C SER A 19 -9.79 -8.82 15.31
N LYS A 20 -10.42 -8.41 16.43
CA LYS A 20 -11.86 -8.15 16.49
C LYS A 20 -12.27 -6.98 15.59
N VAL A 21 -11.46 -5.92 15.54
CA VAL A 21 -11.70 -4.79 14.63
C VAL A 21 -11.61 -5.25 13.18
N LYS A 22 -10.59 -6.05 12.83
CA LYS A 22 -10.44 -6.63 11.49
C LYS A 22 -11.69 -7.43 11.08
N ALA A 23 -12.14 -8.35 11.92
CA ALA A 23 -13.32 -9.18 11.63
C ALA A 23 -14.57 -8.32 11.38
N LYS A 24 -14.79 -7.28 12.20
CA LYS A 24 -15.92 -6.34 12.00
C LYS A 24 -15.81 -5.56 10.70
N LEU A 25 -14.61 -5.13 10.31
CA LEU A 25 -14.40 -4.44 9.05
C LEU A 25 -14.65 -5.37 7.86
N ASP A 26 -14.22 -6.63 7.93
CA ASP A 26 -14.47 -7.64 6.91
C ASP A 26 -15.97 -7.94 6.76
N GLU A 27 -16.69 -8.08 7.88
CA GLU A 27 -18.16 -8.23 7.89
C GLU A 27 -18.86 -7.00 7.30
N LEU A 28 -18.43 -5.79 7.66
CA LEU A 28 -18.99 -4.56 7.14
C LEU A 28 -18.78 -4.47 5.63
N ALA A 29 -17.57 -4.77 5.15
CA ALA A 29 -17.23 -4.74 3.72
C ALA A 29 -18.04 -5.74 2.90
N ALA A 30 -18.40 -6.90 3.47
CA ALA A 30 -19.25 -7.90 2.84
C ALA A 30 -20.75 -7.57 2.91
N SER A 31 -21.15 -6.57 3.70
CA SER A 31 -22.56 -6.26 3.93
C SER A 31 -23.20 -5.48 2.75
N PRO A 32 -24.52 -5.63 2.53
CA PRO A 32 -25.27 -4.79 1.58
C PRO A 32 -25.18 -3.29 1.92
N THR A 33 -24.97 -2.96 3.20
CA THR A 33 -24.80 -1.58 3.67
C THR A 33 -23.54 -0.95 3.10
N ALA A 34 -22.44 -1.70 2.96
CA ALA A 34 -21.22 -1.20 2.32
C ALA A 34 -21.44 -0.94 0.82
N GLN A 35 -22.21 -1.79 0.13
CA GLN A 35 -22.53 -1.58 -1.29
C GLN A 35 -23.33 -0.28 -1.52
N ASN A 36 -24.16 0.12 -0.55
CA ASN A 36 -24.92 1.36 -0.59
C ASN A 36 -24.17 2.59 -0.06
N ALA A 37 -22.97 2.42 0.51
CA ALA A 37 -22.15 3.53 0.98
C ALA A 37 -21.58 4.33 -0.19
N SER A 38 -21.22 5.60 0.06
CA SER A 38 -20.50 6.40 -0.93
C SER A 38 -19.13 5.79 -1.22
N VAL A 39 -18.58 6.06 -2.41
CA VAL A 39 -17.24 5.58 -2.81
C VAL A 39 -16.17 6.08 -1.83
N ALA A 40 -16.28 7.32 -1.37
CA ALA A 40 -15.42 7.86 -0.31
C ALA A 40 -15.46 7.00 0.96
N GLN A 41 -16.65 6.61 1.43
CA GLN A 41 -16.78 5.78 2.64
C GLN A 41 -16.22 4.37 2.43
N ARG A 42 -16.42 3.78 1.25
CA ARG A 42 -15.84 2.47 0.93
C ARG A 42 -14.32 2.53 0.83
N CYS A 43 -13.75 3.56 0.20
CA CYS A 43 -12.32 3.78 0.16
C CYS A 43 -11.70 3.91 1.56
N ASP A 44 -12.35 4.66 2.47
CA ASP A 44 -11.90 4.75 3.87
C ASP A 44 -11.97 3.41 4.59
N MET A 45 -13.05 2.65 4.39
CA MET A 45 -13.20 1.32 4.97
C MET A 45 -12.09 0.37 4.51
N PHE A 46 -11.82 0.30 3.20
CA PHE A 46 -10.75 -0.53 2.65
C PHE A 46 -9.35 -0.08 3.11
N ARG A 47 -9.12 1.23 3.20
CA ARG A 47 -7.90 1.79 3.77
C ARG A 47 -7.72 1.38 5.24
N LEU A 48 -8.78 1.43 6.04
CA LEU A 48 -8.77 0.98 7.43
C LEU A 48 -8.52 -0.52 7.54
N GLN A 49 -9.09 -1.34 6.66
CA GLN A 49 -8.81 -2.79 6.62
C GLN A 49 -7.33 -3.07 6.39
N ALA A 50 -6.72 -2.38 5.43
CA ALA A 50 -5.29 -2.53 5.16
C ALA A 50 -4.42 -2.05 6.32
N GLN A 51 -4.75 -0.91 6.94
CA GLN A 51 -4.02 -0.40 8.11
C GLN A 51 -4.10 -1.37 9.30
N VAL A 52 -5.28 -1.93 9.57
CA VAL A 52 -5.48 -2.91 10.64
C VAL A 52 -4.71 -4.20 10.34
N ALA A 53 -4.68 -4.65 9.09
CA ALA A 53 -3.88 -5.81 8.68
C ALA A 53 -2.37 -5.55 8.85
N MET A 54 -1.88 -4.36 8.49
CA MET A 54 -0.51 -3.92 8.72
C MET A 54 -0.17 -3.89 10.22
N ASP A 55 -1.03 -3.30 11.03
CA ASP A 55 -0.84 -3.22 12.48
C ASP A 55 -0.77 -4.63 13.10
N LEU A 56 -1.58 -5.58 12.64
CA LEU A 56 -1.51 -6.98 13.08
C LEU A 56 -0.20 -7.63 12.67
N PHE A 57 0.24 -7.44 11.43
CA PHE A 57 1.49 -8.00 10.94
C PHE A 57 2.70 -7.50 11.75
N GLU A 58 2.82 -6.18 11.90
CA GLU A 58 3.90 -5.56 12.67
C GLU A 58 3.88 -6.00 14.14
N SER A 59 2.69 -6.10 14.74
CA SER A 59 2.55 -6.53 16.14
C SER A 59 2.91 -8.00 16.34
N GLN A 60 2.76 -8.86 15.33
CA GLN A 60 3.14 -10.27 15.43
C GLN A 60 4.65 -10.48 15.29
N GLY A 61 5.35 -9.63 14.53
CA GLY A 61 6.81 -9.67 14.37
C GLY A 61 7.61 -9.34 15.64
N ASP A 62 7.07 -8.49 16.52
CA ASP A 62 7.75 -8.04 17.74
C ASP A 62 7.68 -9.05 18.92
N HIS A 63 6.89 -10.12 18.81
CA HIS A 63 6.62 -11.05 19.92
C HIS A 63 7.31 -12.41 19.82
N ILE A 64 8.10 -12.65 18.77
CA ILE A 64 8.97 -13.82 18.69
C ILE A 64 10.38 -13.36 19.03
N GLY A 65 10.73 -13.52 20.31
CA GLY A 65 11.96 -12.96 20.87
C GLY A 65 13.25 -13.33 20.14
N GLY A 66 14.11 -12.32 19.96
CA GLY A 66 15.53 -12.42 20.32
C GLY A 66 16.40 -13.47 19.63
N GLY A 67 16.05 -13.95 18.44
CA GLY A 67 16.92 -14.73 17.58
C GLY A 67 16.64 -14.39 16.12
N GLU A 68 17.66 -14.36 15.28
CA GLU A 68 17.61 -14.03 13.85
C GLU A 68 16.60 -14.87 13.02
N SER A 69 15.92 -15.82 13.64
CA SER A 69 14.97 -16.76 13.05
C SER A 69 13.49 -16.50 13.39
N GLY A 70 13.17 -15.39 14.09
CA GLY A 70 11.82 -15.08 14.59
C GLY A 70 10.98 -14.09 13.78
N LYS A 71 11.46 -13.59 12.62
CA LYS A 71 10.57 -12.85 11.72
C LYS A 71 9.52 -13.84 11.20
N LEU A 72 8.27 -13.74 11.67
CA LEU A 72 7.15 -14.40 11.02
C LEU A 72 7.26 -14.09 9.52
N ALA A 73 7.47 -15.14 8.73
CA ALA A 73 7.54 -15.02 7.29
C ALA A 73 6.27 -14.30 6.84
N PHE A 74 6.41 -13.13 6.22
CA PHE A 74 5.30 -12.47 5.57
C PHE A 74 4.87 -13.39 4.42
N THR A 75 3.79 -14.13 4.65
CA THR A 75 3.29 -15.05 3.65
C THR A 75 2.58 -14.27 2.55
N ALA A 76 2.40 -14.90 1.39
CA ALA A 76 1.54 -14.37 0.34
C ALA A 76 0.11 -14.07 0.84
N GLU A 77 -0.35 -14.78 1.88
CA GLU A 77 -1.64 -14.53 2.53
C GLU A 77 -1.64 -13.19 3.29
N SER A 78 -0.60 -12.91 4.09
CA SER A 78 -0.43 -11.61 4.75
C SER A 78 -0.31 -10.46 3.73
N ALA A 79 0.42 -10.67 2.64
CA ALA A 79 0.51 -9.74 1.52
C ALA A 79 -0.86 -9.38 0.95
N SER A 80 -1.68 -10.40 0.70
CA SER A 80 -3.01 -10.28 0.13
C SER A 80 -3.96 -9.52 1.08
N LEU A 81 -3.87 -9.78 2.39
CA LEU A 81 -4.70 -9.11 3.40
C LEU A 81 -4.49 -7.59 3.45
N ILE A 82 -3.31 -7.10 3.06
CA ILE A 82 -2.98 -5.67 3.04
C ILE A 82 -3.21 -5.08 1.64
N THR A 83 -2.69 -5.74 0.61
CA THR A 83 -2.69 -5.20 -0.77
C THR A 83 -4.07 -5.24 -1.42
N ARG A 84 -4.88 -6.27 -1.16
CA ARG A 84 -6.19 -6.44 -1.82
C ARG A 84 -7.22 -5.37 -1.43
N PRO A 85 -7.37 -4.99 -0.14
CA PRO A 85 -8.24 -3.86 0.22
C PRO A 85 -7.79 -2.55 -0.45
N LEU A 86 -6.49 -2.24 -0.42
CA LEU A 86 -5.96 -1.02 -1.05
C LEU A 86 -6.16 -1.00 -2.57
N LEU A 87 -5.92 -2.12 -3.25
CA LEU A 87 -6.21 -2.26 -4.67
C LEU A 87 -7.70 -2.07 -4.98
N THR A 88 -8.58 -2.59 -4.12
CA THR A 88 -10.03 -2.38 -4.25
C THR A 88 -10.38 -0.91 -4.09
N ALA A 89 -9.80 -0.21 -3.11
CA ALA A 89 -10.00 1.22 -2.91
C ALA A 89 -9.54 2.05 -4.13
N VAL A 90 -8.37 1.72 -4.69
CA VAL A 90 -7.84 2.36 -5.90
C VAL A 90 -8.81 2.18 -7.07
N ASN A 91 -9.26 0.95 -7.34
CA ASN A 91 -10.18 0.65 -8.43
C ASN A 91 -11.53 1.38 -8.26
N GLU A 92 -12.04 1.48 -7.03
CA GLU A 92 -13.28 2.21 -6.77
C GLU A 92 -13.14 3.71 -6.99
N ALA A 93 -12.03 4.31 -6.54
CA ALA A 93 -11.75 5.72 -6.74
C ALA A 93 -11.56 6.06 -8.23
N GLU A 94 -10.89 5.19 -9.00
CA GLU A 94 -10.72 5.36 -10.45
C GLU A 94 -12.05 5.33 -11.21
N CYS A 95 -13.02 4.52 -10.80
CA CYS A 95 -14.34 4.45 -11.44
C CYS A 95 -15.16 5.75 -11.31
N VAL A 96 -14.90 6.58 -10.29
CA VAL A 96 -15.67 7.80 -10.02
C VAL A 96 -15.10 9.03 -10.73
N GLY A 97 -13.80 9.06 -11.00
CA GLY A 97 -13.08 10.21 -11.56
C GLY A 97 -13.50 10.64 -12.97
N VAL A 98 -14.51 10.02 -13.58
CA VAL A 98 -14.96 10.30 -14.95
C VAL A 98 -16.06 11.37 -15.01
N ASN A 99 -16.73 11.72 -13.90
CA ASN A 99 -18.02 12.45 -14.00
C ASN A 99 -18.14 13.85 -13.34
N GLU A 100 -17.21 14.35 -12.52
CA GLU A 100 -17.39 15.70 -11.88
C GLU A 100 -16.06 16.46 -11.67
N VAL A 101 -15.96 17.67 -12.24
CA VAL A 101 -14.70 18.43 -12.42
C VAL A 101 -14.13 19.04 -11.12
N ASP A 102 -14.96 19.42 -10.14
CA ASP A 102 -14.50 20.03 -8.87
C ASP A 102 -14.29 19.00 -7.74
N ARG A 103 -14.85 17.79 -7.85
CA ARG A 103 -14.51 16.65 -6.96
C ARG A 103 -13.19 15.98 -7.38
N ALA A 104 -12.82 16.12 -8.65
CA ALA A 104 -11.65 15.48 -9.23
C ALA A 104 -10.32 15.86 -8.53
N SER A 105 -10.11 17.09 -8.05
CA SER A 105 -8.81 17.45 -7.43
C SER A 105 -8.60 16.81 -6.06
N ILE A 106 -9.63 16.80 -5.20
CA ILE A 106 -9.62 16.12 -3.90
C ILE A 106 -9.53 14.60 -4.09
N ASP A 107 -10.19 14.09 -5.13
CA ASP A 107 -10.12 12.67 -5.49
C ASP A 107 -8.76 12.27 -6.07
N ILE A 108 -8.07 13.17 -6.79
CA ILE A 108 -6.72 12.95 -7.33
C ILE A 108 -5.67 12.87 -6.21
N GLU A 109 -5.71 13.78 -5.24
CA GLU A 109 -4.81 13.73 -4.07
C GLU A 109 -5.04 12.44 -3.28
N ARG A 110 -6.31 12.12 -3.00
CA ARG A 110 -6.68 10.92 -2.27
C ARG A 110 -6.31 9.63 -3.00
N LEU A 111 -6.54 9.57 -4.32
CA LEU A 111 -6.14 8.44 -5.15
C LEU A 111 -4.62 8.28 -5.17
N SER A 112 -3.89 9.39 -5.24
CA SER A 112 -2.43 9.38 -5.15
C SER A 112 -1.95 8.82 -3.81
N ASP A 113 -2.57 9.22 -2.71
CA ASP A 113 -2.27 8.69 -1.37
C ASP A 113 -2.60 7.20 -1.25
N LEU A 114 -3.71 6.74 -1.84
CA LEU A 114 -4.06 5.32 -1.86
C LEU A 114 -3.05 4.51 -2.69
N ARG A 115 -2.64 5.03 -3.85
CA ARG A 115 -1.59 4.42 -4.68
C ARG A 115 -0.26 4.35 -3.95
N LEU A 116 0.10 5.38 -3.18
CA LEU A 116 1.32 5.36 -2.38
C LEU A 116 1.29 4.33 -1.25
N GLN A 117 0.17 4.22 -0.54
CA GLN A 117 -0.04 3.18 0.47
C GLN A 117 0.00 1.79 -0.16
N LEU A 118 -0.60 1.61 -1.35
CA LEU A 118 -0.55 0.36 -2.08
C LEU A 118 0.89 0.03 -2.54
N ALA A 119 1.66 1.03 -2.97
CA ALA A 119 3.07 0.85 -3.30
C ALA A 119 3.88 0.39 -2.08
N GLU A 120 3.65 0.98 -0.89
CA GLU A 120 4.30 0.56 0.37
C GLU A 120 3.93 -0.87 0.74
N ALA A 121 2.65 -1.23 0.61
CA ALA A 121 2.19 -2.58 0.87
C ALA A 121 2.87 -3.60 -0.06
N TYR A 122 3.04 -3.26 -1.34
CA TYR A 122 3.76 -4.10 -2.29
C TYR A 122 5.27 -4.16 -1.99
N GLU A 123 5.92 -3.05 -1.65
CA GLU A 123 7.34 -3.07 -1.25
C GLU A 123 7.56 -3.95 -0.02
N LEU A 124 6.72 -3.83 1.00
CA LEU A 124 6.78 -4.67 2.18
C LEU A 124 6.55 -6.15 1.82
N ALA A 125 5.62 -6.42 0.90
CA ALA A 125 5.38 -7.77 0.42
C ALA A 125 6.58 -8.37 -0.31
N GLY A 126 7.22 -7.59 -1.18
CA GLY A 126 8.45 -7.98 -1.84
C GLY A 126 9.57 -8.25 -0.84
N GLN A 127 9.85 -7.32 0.07
CA GLN A 127 10.96 -7.43 1.03
C GLN A 127 10.88 -8.65 1.95
N ASN A 128 9.68 -9.14 2.22
CA ASN A 128 9.48 -10.27 3.12
C ASN A 128 9.11 -11.58 2.42
N SER A 129 8.97 -11.59 1.08
CA SER A 129 8.83 -12.84 0.33
C SER A 129 10.16 -13.57 0.26
N SER A 130 10.14 -14.90 0.38
CA SER A 130 11.34 -15.75 0.17
C SER A 130 11.51 -16.19 -1.29
N ASP A 131 10.51 -15.96 -2.15
CA ASP A 131 10.51 -16.31 -3.56
C ASP A 131 10.92 -15.10 -4.41
N THR A 132 12.11 -15.17 -5.02
CA THR A 132 12.66 -14.10 -5.86
C THR A 132 11.74 -13.70 -7.02
N GLY A 133 10.95 -14.63 -7.56
CA GLY A 133 9.97 -14.31 -8.59
C GLY A 133 8.87 -13.40 -8.05
N GLN A 134 8.31 -13.74 -6.89
CA GLN A 134 7.31 -12.90 -6.22
C GLN A 134 7.88 -11.56 -5.75
N GLN A 135 9.14 -11.53 -5.30
CA GLN A 135 9.82 -10.27 -4.98
C GLN A 135 9.84 -9.32 -6.18
N HIS A 136 10.14 -9.84 -7.38
CA HIS A 136 10.10 -9.06 -8.61
C HIS A 136 8.69 -8.58 -8.94
N ASP A 137 7.69 -9.47 -8.89
CA ASP A 137 6.30 -9.11 -9.19
C ASP A 137 5.78 -8.00 -8.27
N PHE A 138 6.08 -8.09 -6.97
CA PHE A 138 5.73 -7.06 -6.01
C PHE A 138 6.48 -5.74 -6.22
N THR A 139 7.77 -5.79 -6.54
CA THR A 139 8.57 -4.59 -6.83
C THR A 139 8.02 -3.87 -8.07
N VAL A 140 7.66 -4.63 -9.12
CA VAL A 140 7.03 -4.11 -10.33
C VAL A 140 5.67 -3.49 -10.02
N ALA A 141 4.84 -4.17 -9.24
CA ALA A 141 3.53 -3.65 -8.84
C ALA A 141 3.66 -2.35 -8.03
N ALA A 142 4.61 -2.29 -7.09
CA ALA A 142 4.90 -1.10 -6.30
C ALA A 142 5.32 0.08 -7.19
N PHE A 143 6.22 -0.16 -8.14
CA PHE A 143 6.67 0.85 -9.09
C PHE A 143 5.50 1.41 -9.92
N LYS A 144 4.62 0.55 -10.45
CA LYS A 144 3.46 0.98 -11.24
C LYS A 144 2.54 1.92 -10.46
N GLN A 145 2.29 1.62 -9.19
CA GLN A 145 1.47 2.48 -8.32
C GLN A 145 2.17 3.81 -8.00
N LEU A 146 3.47 3.78 -7.73
CA LEU A 146 4.27 4.98 -7.51
C LEU A 146 4.26 5.91 -8.72
N VAL A 147 4.50 5.37 -9.93
CA VAL A 147 4.46 6.15 -11.17
C VAL A 147 3.07 6.70 -11.43
N SER A 148 2.02 5.94 -11.15
CA SER A 148 0.65 6.42 -11.30
C SER A 148 0.33 7.57 -10.34
N ALA A 149 0.91 7.59 -9.13
CA ALA A 149 0.83 8.73 -8.22
C ALA A 149 1.67 9.93 -8.69
N LEU A 150 2.83 9.69 -9.31
CA LEU A 150 3.66 10.74 -9.92
C LEU A 150 2.97 11.44 -11.08
N VAL A 151 2.32 10.68 -11.98
CA VAL A 151 1.55 11.23 -13.10
C VAL A 151 0.42 12.14 -12.59
N ALA A 152 -0.16 11.79 -11.44
CA ALA A 152 -1.16 12.61 -10.75
C ALA A 152 -0.57 13.84 -10.02
N GLY A 153 0.74 14.06 -10.05
CA GLY A 153 1.40 15.22 -9.46
C GLY A 153 1.83 15.05 -7.99
N SER A 154 1.80 13.83 -7.45
CA SER A 154 2.14 13.60 -6.05
C SER A 154 3.61 13.90 -5.73
N LEU A 155 3.84 14.92 -4.90
CA LEU A 155 5.17 15.25 -4.40
C LEU A 155 5.72 14.18 -3.46
N SER A 156 4.87 13.53 -2.67
CA SER A 156 5.26 12.40 -1.82
C SER A 156 5.79 11.22 -2.65
N ALA A 157 5.17 10.96 -3.81
CA ALA A 157 5.67 9.95 -4.75
C ALA A 157 7.04 10.33 -5.33
N ARG A 158 7.26 11.62 -5.61
CA ARG A 158 8.53 12.16 -6.09
C ARG A 158 9.68 11.91 -5.13
N GLU A 159 9.45 12.01 -3.83
CA GLU A 159 10.50 11.77 -2.83
C GLU A 159 10.89 10.28 -2.74
N ARG A 160 10.01 9.36 -3.16
CA ARG A 160 10.25 7.90 -3.11
C ARG A 160 10.83 7.34 -4.41
N LEU A 161 10.79 8.09 -5.50
CA LEU A 161 11.23 7.65 -6.82
C LEU A 161 12.68 7.10 -6.85
N PRO A 162 13.69 7.75 -6.24
CA PRO A 162 15.06 7.24 -6.28
C PRO A 162 15.22 5.85 -5.64
N ALA A 163 14.58 5.64 -4.49
CA ALA A 163 14.60 4.36 -3.79
C ALA A 163 13.96 3.26 -4.64
N MET A 164 12.82 3.57 -5.28
CA MET A 164 12.12 2.62 -6.14
C MET A 164 12.92 2.26 -7.40
N VAL A 165 13.52 3.25 -8.06
CA VAL A 165 14.38 3.00 -9.24
C VAL A 165 15.59 2.15 -8.85
N SER A 166 16.15 2.34 -7.64
CA SER A 166 17.20 1.46 -7.13
C SER A 166 16.72 0.02 -6.97
N SER A 167 15.51 -0.20 -6.43
CA SER A 167 14.92 -1.54 -6.29
C SER A 167 14.71 -2.24 -7.64
N LEU A 168 14.38 -1.49 -8.70
CA LEU A 168 14.22 -2.03 -10.05
C LEU A 168 15.51 -2.55 -10.69
N ARG A 169 16.70 -2.23 -10.16
CA ARG A 169 17.97 -2.78 -10.66
C ARG A 169 18.02 -4.31 -10.61
N HIS A 170 17.23 -4.91 -9.72
CA HIS A 170 17.11 -6.36 -9.61
C HIS A 170 16.09 -6.97 -10.59
N CYS A 171 15.35 -6.14 -11.34
CA CYS A 171 14.31 -6.55 -12.29
C CYS A 171 14.63 -6.09 -13.72
N PRO A 172 15.75 -6.52 -14.36
CA PRO A 172 16.22 -6.00 -15.65
C PRO A 172 15.19 -6.15 -16.78
N SER A 173 14.38 -7.22 -16.76
CA SER A 173 13.34 -7.47 -17.76
C SER A 173 12.20 -6.45 -17.77
N PHE A 174 12.06 -5.65 -16.71
CA PHE A 174 11.01 -4.63 -16.59
C PHE A 174 11.47 -3.22 -17.00
N TRP A 175 12.76 -3.01 -17.30
CA TRP A 175 13.29 -1.65 -17.54
C TRP A 175 12.65 -0.94 -18.73
N ASP A 176 12.33 -1.67 -19.81
CA ASP A 176 11.66 -1.08 -20.98
C ASP A 176 10.25 -0.59 -20.63
N GLU A 177 9.49 -1.39 -19.88
CA GLU A 177 8.16 -1.02 -19.40
C GLU A 177 8.23 0.12 -18.37
N ALA A 178 9.23 0.09 -17.49
CA ALA A 178 9.48 1.14 -16.51
C ALA A 178 9.77 2.48 -17.19
N GLY A 179 10.61 2.50 -18.23
CA GLY A 179 10.89 3.67 -19.04
C GLY A 179 9.63 4.24 -19.69
N ALA A 180 8.85 3.39 -20.36
CA ALA A 180 7.59 3.80 -20.99
C ALA A 180 6.55 4.34 -19.99
N ALA A 181 6.57 3.88 -18.74
CA ALA A 181 5.73 4.41 -17.68
C ALA A 181 6.21 5.79 -17.19
N LEU A 182 7.53 5.97 -17.04
CA LEU A 182 8.14 7.23 -16.61
C LEU A 182 8.00 8.35 -17.64
N ASP A 183 7.93 8.03 -18.93
CA ASP A 183 7.69 9.00 -20.00
C ASP A 183 6.36 9.78 -19.83
N ARG A 184 5.42 9.22 -19.04
CA ARG A 184 4.13 9.86 -18.73
C ARG A 184 4.23 10.84 -17.57
N VAL A 185 5.31 10.82 -16.80
CA VAL A 185 5.49 11.65 -15.61
C VAL A 185 5.92 13.06 -16.01
N PRO A 186 5.31 14.12 -15.45
CA PRO A 186 5.73 15.49 -15.72
C PRO A 186 7.23 15.72 -15.44
N LEU A 187 7.96 16.20 -16.45
CA LEU A 187 9.42 16.36 -16.39
C LEU A 187 9.92 17.18 -15.19
N HIS A 188 9.16 18.17 -14.76
CA HIS A 188 9.53 19.03 -13.62
C HIS A 188 9.65 18.26 -12.30
N LEU A 189 9.01 17.08 -12.17
CA LEU A 189 9.14 16.23 -11.00
C LEU A 189 10.52 15.55 -10.92
N PHE A 190 11.23 15.39 -12.04
CA PHE A 190 12.57 14.81 -12.04
C PHE A 190 13.68 15.83 -11.73
N LEU A 191 13.41 17.14 -11.82
CA LEU A 191 14.45 18.18 -11.68
C LEU A 191 15.20 18.12 -10.35
N ARG A 192 14.52 17.71 -9.26
CA ARG A 192 15.16 17.52 -7.95
C ARG A 192 16.22 16.41 -7.96
N TRP A 193 16.04 15.42 -8.82
CA TRP A 193 16.83 14.20 -8.88
C TRP A 193 17.67 14.11 -10.15
N ALA A 194 17.74 15.17 -10.97
CA ALA A 194 18.39 15.15 -12.28
C ALA A 194 19.90 14.78 -12.25
N THR A 195 20.55 14.87 -11.09
CA THR A 195 21.95 14.49 -10.90
C THR A 195 22.15 12.98 -10.66
N GLN A 196 21.09 12.25 -10.33
CA GLN A 196 21.10 10.81 -10.06
C GLN A 196 20.76 10.04 -11.34
#